data_AF-A0A7S0FSH4-F1
#
_entry.id   AF-A0A7S0FSH4-F1
#
_cell.length_a   1.000
_cell.length_b   1.000
_cell.length_c   1.000
_cell.angle_alpha   90.00
_cell.angle_beta   90.00
_cell.angle_gamma   90.00
#
_symmetry.space_group_name_H-M   'P 1'
#
loop_
_entity.id
_entity.type
_entity.pdbx_description
1 polymer ?
#
loop_
_entity_poly.entity_id
_entity_poly.type
_entity_poly.pdbx_seq_one_letter_code
_entity_poly.pdbx_strand_id
1 'polypeptide(L)'
;EMASATETASFSIYTGPESETRVSSKRRSVALQPDALTQLQADVAQKVQTKKNDSDAIYYFGTGPIVNPLVRKRRGVKMSGERAAILSEYRITFAVGGIANVVPGRGCEVHGVVMKFDTKEGWEEYKKMNAGNDDIRPVD
;
A
#
# COMPACT_ATOMS: atom_id res chain seq x y z
N GLU A 1 -39.68 7.47 32.76
CA GLU A 1 -39.59 6.43 31.72
C GLU A 1 -39.12 7.06 30.42
N MET A 2 -37.99 6.61 29.85
CA MET A 2 -37.46 7.14 28.59
C MET A 2 -37.90 6.20 27.45
N ALA A 3 -38.72 6.70 26.54
CA ALA A 3 -39.12 6.00 25.32
C ALA A 3 -37.99 6.11 24.28
N SER A 4 -37.36 4.98 23.95
CA SER A 4 -36.39 4.88 22.86
C SER A 4 -37.16 4.73 21.53
N ALA A 5 -37.06 5.74 20.67
CA ALA A 5 -37.65 5.71 19.34
C ALA A 5 -36.77 4.86 18.40
N THR A 6 -37.31 3.73 17.93
CA THR A 6 -36.68 2.91 16.90
C THR A 6 -36.93 3.49 15.52
N GLU A 7 -35.94 4.20 14.99
CA GLU A 7 -35.93 4.71 13.62
C GLU A 7 -35.84 3.53 12.64
N THR A 8 -36.90 3.32 11.85
CA THR A 8 -37.00 2.18 10.94
C THR A 8 -36.50 2.60 9.56
N ALA A 9 -35.25 2.27 9.24
CA ALA A 9 -34.71 2.49 7.90
C ALA A 9 -35.16 1.37 6.95
N SER A 10 -35.83 1.75 5.85
CA SER A 10 -36.21 0.82 4.77
C SER A 10 -35.35 1.02 3.54
N PHE A 11 -34.79 -0.06 3.00
CA PHE A 11 -34.06 -0.03 1.73
C PHE A 11 -34.74 -0.97 0.72
N SER A 12 -34.91 -0.51 -0.52
CA SER A 12 -35.45 -1.27 -1.64
C SER A 12 -34.33 -1.65 -2.61
N ILE A 13 -34.21 -2.94 -2.94
CA ILE A 13 -33.28 -3.43 -3.96
C ILE A 13 -34.01 -3.38 -5.31
N TYR A 14 -33.53 -2.55 -6.24
CA TYR A 14 -34.03 -2.51 -7.61
C TYR A 14 -33.43 -3.67 -8.42
N THR A 15 -34.24 -4.69 -8.67
CA THR A 15 -33.93 -5.73 -9.67
C THR A 15 -34.49 -5.26 -11.01
N GLY A 16 -33.64 -5.13 -12.02
CA GLY A 16 -34.01 -4.63 -13.35
C GLY A 16 -35.13 -5.42 -14.04
N PRO A 17 -35.57 -4.96 -15.22
CA PRO A 17 -36.87 -5.30 -15.82
C PRO A 17 -37.07 -6.76 -16.29
N GLU A 18 -36.10 -7.66 -16.11
CA GLU A 18 -36.15 -9.03 -16.68
C GLU A 18 -36.42 -10.16 -15.65
N SER A 19 -37.07 -9.87 -14.52
CA SER A 19 -37.44 -10.91 -13.56
C SER A 19 -38.89 -10.81 -13.08
N GLU A 20 -39.84 -11.03 -13.99
CA GLU A 20 -41.20 -11.40 -13.62
C GLU A 20 -41.25 -12.84 -13.10
N THR A 21 -40.72 -13.05 -11.90
CA THR A 21 -41.16 -14.17 -11.06
C THR A 21 -42.03 -13.60 -9.97
N ARG A 22 -43.32 -13.94 -9.98
CA ARG A 22 -44.29 -13.61 -8.92
C ARG A 22 -43.82 -14.18 -7.58
N VAL A 23 -43.02 -13.42 -6.85
CA VAL A 23 -42.70 -13.71 -5.45
C VAL A 23 -43.81 -13.13 -4.59
N SER A 24 -44.68 -14.01 -4.09
CA SER A 24 -45.63 -13.70 -3.02
C SER A 24 -44.85 -13.13 -1.82
N SER A 25 -44.83 -11.80 -1.70
CA SER A 25 -44.05 -11.07 -0.71
C SER A 25 -44.68 -11.20 0.67
N LYS A 26 -44.28 -12.24 1.41
CA LYS A 26 -44.40 -12.26 2.87
C LYS A 26 -43.27 -11.39 3.41
N ARG A 27 -43.57 -10.15 3.81
CA ARG A 27 -42.61 -9.25 4.48
C ARG A 27 -42.04 -9.98 5.69
N ARG A 28 -40.80 -10.45 5.60
CA ARG A 28 -40.03 -10.95 6.74
C ARG A 28 -39.25 -9.76 7.29
N SER A 29 -39.60 -9.30 8.49
CA SER A 29 -38.71 -8.48 9.29
C SER A 29 -37.52 -9.33 9.70
N VAL A 30 -36.37 -9.11 9.08
CA VAL A 30 -35.12 -9.72 9.52
C VAL A 30 -34.56 -8.80 10.60
N ALA A 31 -34.66 -9.22 11.86
CA ALA A 31 -33.92 -8.57 12.93
C ALA A 31 -32.43 -8.88 12.69
N LEU A 32 -31.66 -7.86 12.31
CA LEU A 32 -30.20 -7.98 12.26
C LEU A 32 -29.71 -8.29 13.68
N GLN A 33 -28.99 -9.41 13.82
CA GLN A 33 -28.31 -9.70 15.08
C GLN A 33 -27.28 -8.60 15.34
N PRO A 34 -27.19 -8.06 16.56
CA PRO A 34 -26.29 -6.95 16.90
C PRO A 34 -24.81 -7.27 16.60
N ASP A 35 -24.45 -8.56 16.60
CA ASP A 35 -23.09 -9.04 16.34
C ASP A 35 -22.64 -8.76 14.89
N ALA A 36 -23.55 -8.83 13.91
CA ALA A 36 -23.22 -8.59 12.50
C ALA A 36 -22.93 -7.12 12.22
N LEU A 37 -23.61 -6.21 12.94
CA LEU A 37 -23.37 -4.77 12.84
C LEU A 37 -22.01 -4.40 13.44
N THR A 38 -21.63 -5.07 14.52
CA THR A 38 -20.35 -4.90 15.21
C THR A 38 -19.17 -5.39 14.36
N GLN A 39 -19.34 -6.53 13.66
CA GLN A 39 -18.34 -7.03 12.70
C GLN A 39 -18.16 -6.09 11.50
N LEU A 40 -19.25 -5.58 10.93
CA LEU A 40 -19.17 -4.61 9.83
C LEU A 40 -18.49 -3.30 10.27
N GLN A 41 -18.74 -2.83 11.49
CA GLN A 41 -18.06 -1.66 12.03
C GLN A 41 -16.57 -1.91 12.28
N ALA A 42 -16.20 -3.10 12.78
CA ALA A 42 -14.81 -3.49 12.95
C ALA A 42 -14.07 -3.57 11.61
N ASP A 43 -14.68 -4.17 10.58
CA ASP A 43 -14.12 -4.28 9.24
C ASP A 43 -13.96 -2.91 8.58
N VAL A 44 -14.96 -2.03 8.72
CA VAL A 44 -14.88 -0.65 8.23
C VAL A 44 -13.80 0.13 8.97
N ALA A 45 -13.68 -0.02 10.30
CA ALA A 45 -12.64 0.63 11.08
C ALA A 45 -11.23 0.15 10.67
N GLN A 46 -11.03 -1.16 10.45
CA GLN A 46 -9.78 -1.69 9.93
C GLN A 46 -9.45 -1.17 8.52
N LYS A 47 -10.46 -1.06 7.66
CA LYS A 47 -10.32 -0.55 6.29
C LYS A 47 -10.03 0.95 6.23
N VAL A 48 -10.56 1.72 7.18
CA VAL A 48 -10.28 3.15 7.33
C VAL A 48 -8.87 3.38 7.92
N GLN A 49 -8.43 2.56 8.87
CA GLN A 49 -7.06 2.65 9.40
C GLN A 49 -5.99 2.28 8.36
N THR A 50 -6.24 1.26 7.53
CA THR A 50 -5.32 0.92 6.42
C THR A 50 -5.20 2.05 5.41
N LYS A 51 -6.30 2.73 5.05
CA LYS A 51 -6.25 3.91 4.17
C LYS A 51 -5.50 5.09 4.78
N LYS A 52 -5.57 5.29 6.10
CA LYS A 52 -4.86 6.37 6.78
C LYS A 52 -3.35 6.11 6.86
N ASN A 53 -2.94 4.86 6.98
CA ASN A 53 -1.53 4.47 6.94
C ASN A 53 -0.94 4.57 5.52
N ASP A 54 -1.74 4.41 4.47
CA ASP A 54 -1.27 4.54 3.09
C ASP A 54 -0.97 5.98 2.67
N SER A 55 -1.59 7.00 3.30
CA SER A 55 -1.31 8.41 2.95
C SER A 55 0.06 8.89 3.39
N ASP A 56 0.62 8.27 4.44
CA ASP A 56 1.93 8.63 4.99
C ASP A 56 3.05 7.64 4.57
N ALA A 57 2.69 6.63 3.78
CA ALA A 57 3.64 5.61 3.32
C ALA A 57 4.62 6.18 2.28
N ILE A 58 5.89 5.83 2.44
CA ILE A 58 6.96 6.22 1.50
C ILE A 58 7.27 5.04 0.59
N TYR A 59 7.18 5.27 -0.72
CA TYR A 59 7.54 4.30 -1.75
C TYR A 59 8.91 4.63 -2.31
N TYR A 60 9.84 3.68 -2.20
CA TYR A 60 11.21 3.84 -2.69
C TYR A 60 11.51 2.82 -3.78
N PHE A 61 11.91 3.31 -4.96
CA PHE A 61 12.35 2.47 -6.06
C PHE A 61 13.85 2.15 -5.90
N GLY A 62 14.14 0.91 -5.51
CA GLY A 62 15.50 0.43 -5.34
C GLY A 62 16.06 -0.25 -6.60
N THR A 63 17.32 0.05 -6.90
CA THR A 63 18.09 -0.56 -8.00
C THR A 63 19.44 -1.08 -7.47
N GLY A 64 20.11 -1.94 -8.25
CA GLY A 64 21.41 -2.51 -7.85
C GLY A 64 21.30 -3.51 -6.69
N PRO A 65 22.28 -3.57 -5.77
CA PRO A 65 22.34 -4.62 -4.74
C PRO A 65 21.14 -4.66 -3.80
N ILE A 66 20.43 -3.53 -3.60
CA ILE A 66 19.26 -3.48 -2.71
C ILE A 66 18.08 -4.29 -3.24
N VAL A 67 18.07 -4.65 -4.53
CA VAL A 67 17.06 -5.53 -5.14
C VAL A 67 17.18 -6.97 -4.63
N ASN A 68 18.32 -7.37 -4.07
CA ASN A 68 18.49 -8.69 -3.46
C ASN A 68 17.93 -8.73 -2.02
N PRO A 69 16.96 -9.62 -1.71
CA PRO A 69 16.40 -9.76 -0.36
C PRO A 69 17.44 -10.04 0.73
N LEU A 70 18.50 -10.80 0.41
CA LEU A 70 19.57 -11.10 1.37
C LEU A 70 20.38 -9.85 1.75
N VAL A 71 20.57 -8.94 0.79
CA VAL A 71 21.23 -7.65 1.04
C VAL A 71 20.35 -6.79 1.94
N ARG A 72 19.03 -6.74 1.69
CA ARG A 72 18.07 -6.01 2.54
C ARG A 72 18.07 -6.53 3.97
N LYS A 73 18.00 -7.86 4.15
CA LYS A 73 18.02 -8.49 5.46
C LYS A 73 19.32 -8.20 6.24
N ARG A 74 20.47 -8.32 5.57
CA ARG A 74 21.78 -8.03 6.17
C ARG A 74 21.93 -6.55 6.56
N ARG A 75 21.29 -5.65 5.82
CA ARG A 75 21.24 -4.21 6.12
C ARG A 75 20.14 -3.83 7.11
N GLY A 76 19.40 -4.79 7.67
CA GLY A 76 18.35 -4.52 8.65
C GLY A 76 17.18 -3.71 8.11
N VAL A 77 16.96 -3.69 6.79
CA VAL A 77 15.88 -2.89 6.17
C VAL A 77 14.52 -3.45 6.59
N LYS A 78 13.75 -2.63 7.32
CA LYS A 78 12.37 -2.93 7.71
C LYS A 78 11.42 -2.23 6.74
N MET A 79 10.64 -3.01 6.02
CA MET A 79 9.65 -2.55 5.04
C MET A 79 8.38 -3.40 5.17
N SER A 80 7.25 -2.83 4.83
CA SER A 80 5.93 -3.49 4.96
C SER A 80 5.48 -4.19 3.69
N GLY A 81 6.08 -3.85 2.55
CA GLY A 81 5.82 -4.49 1.28
C GLY A 81 6.93 -4.27 0.28
N GLU A 82 7.04 -5.19 -0.66
CA GLU A 82 7.95 -5.09 -1.80
C GLU A 82 7.25 -5.58 -3.08
N ARG A 83 7.56 -4.95 -4.21
CA ARG A 83 7.03 -5.35 -5.51
C ARG A 83 8.05 -5.07 -6.62
N ALA A 84 8.22 -6.03 -7.53
CA ALA A 84 8.99 -5.79 -8.74
C ALA A 84 8.36 -4.65 -9.56
N ALA A 85 9.20 -3.77 -10.09
CA ALA A 85 8.77 -2.60 -10.84
C ALA A 85 9.76 -2.26 -11.96
N ILE A 86 9.27 -1.52 -12.95
CA ILE A 86 10.03 -1.05 -14.10
C ILE A 86 9.93 0.47 -14.13
N LEU A 87 11.07 1.12 -14.33
CA LEU A 87 11.18 2.56 -14.55
C LEU A 87 11.54 2.79 -16.02
N SER A 88 10.55 3.16 -16.83
CA SER A 88 10.70 3.44 -18.27
C SER A 88 11.30 4.82 -18.51
N GLU A 89 11.99 5.00 -19.63
CA GLU A 89 12.69 6.23 -20.03
C GLU A 89 13.94 6.56 -19.17
N TYR A 90 14.52 5.55 -18.52
CA TYR A 90 15.75 5.65 -17.74
C TYR A 90 16.70 4.51 -18.08
N ARG A 91 17.99 4.71 -17.80
CA ARG A 91 19.04 3.69 -17.92
C ARG A 91 19.94 3.68 -16.70
N ILE A 92 20.52 2.51 -16.42
CA ILE A 92 21.58 2.38 -15.41
C ILE A 92 22.91 2.81 -16.03
N THR A 93 23.63 3.67 -15.34
CA THR A 93 25.05 3.96 -15.56
C THR A 93 25.84 3.61 -14.31
N PHE A 94 27.16 3.53 -14.42
CA PHE A 94 28.02 3.29 -13.26
C PHE A 94 28.96 4.47 -13.08
N ALA A 95 28.97 5.03 -11.88
CA ALA A 95 29.96 6.03 -11.49
C ALA A 95 31.31 5.37 -11.17
N VAL A 96 32.36 6.20 -11.04
CA VAL A 96 33.67 5.76 -10.56
C VAL A 96 33.48 5.08 -9.19
N GLY A 97 34.02 3.85 -9.05
CA GLY A 97 33.76 2.99 -7.89
C GLY A 97 32.66 1.94 -8.08
N GLY A 98 32.07 1.83 -9.28
CA GLY A 98 31.11 0.76 -9.62
C GLY A 98 29.72 0.95 -9.00
N ILE A 99 29.41 2.16 -8.55
CA ILE A 99 28.12 2.50 -7.96
C ILE A 99 27.11 2.71 -9.09
N ALA A 100 26.01 1.95 -9.04
CA ALA A 100 24.92 2.10 -9.99
C ALA A 100 24.21 3.45 -9.80
N ASN A 101 24.06 4.18 -10.89
CA ASN A 101 23.30 5.43 -10.98
C ASN A 101 22.18 5.27 -12.01
N VAL A 102 21.10 6.03 -11.84
CA VAL A 102 19.95 6.01 -12.75
C VAL A 102 19.86 7.37 -13.43
N VAL A 103 19.98 7.38 -14.75
CA VAL A 103 19.94 8.60 -15.56
C VAL A 103 18.86 8.51 -16.63
N PRO A 104 18.28 9.62 -17.09
CA PRO A 104 17.33 9.60 -18.21
C PRO A 104 17.93 8.92 -19.45
N GLY A 105 17.11 8.13 -20.14
CA GLY A 105 17.51 7.39 -21.34
C GLY A 105 16.28 6.93 -22.12
N ARG A 106 16.03 7.54 -23.28
CA ARG A 106 14.85 7.23 -24.09
C ARG A 106 14.87 5.79 -24.60
N GLY A 107 13.72 5.12 -24.52
CA GLY A 107 13.57 3.72 -24.94
C GLY A 107 14.39 2.72 -24.11
N CYS A 108 14.93 3.15 -22.96
CA CYS A 108 15.57 2.29 -21.99
C CYS A 108 14.63 2.02 -20.81
N GLU A 109 14.84 0.90 -20.14
CA GLU A 109 14.08 0.50 -18.96
C GLU A 109 15.03 0.06 -17.84
N VAL A 110 14.70 0.46 -16.61
CA VAL A 110 15.40 0.00 -15.42
C VAL A 110 14.49 -0.91 -14.61
N HIS A 111 14.92 -2.15 -14.42
CA HIS A 111 14.22 -3.11 -13.57
C HIS A 111 14.70 -2.97 -12.12
N GLY A 112 13.75 -2.98 -11.19
CA GLY A 112 14.04 -2.83 -9.77
C GLY A 112 12.90 -3.33 -8.89
N VAL A 113 12.95 -2.91 -7.63
CA VAL A 113 11.94 -3.24 -6.63
C VAL A 113 11.47 -1.97 -5.95
N VAL A 114 10.15 -1.76 -5.91
CA VAL A 114 9.52 -0.76 -5.06
C VAL A 114 9.35 -1.34 -3.67
N MET A 115 9.88 -0.64 -2.68
CA MET A 115 9.74 -0.96 -1.27
C MET A 115 8.79 0.05 -0.62
N LYS A 116 7.91 -0.42 0.26
CA LYS A 116 6.98 0.40 1.04
C LYS A 116 7.48 0.54 2.48
N PHE A 117 7.63 1.77 2.94
CA PHE A 117 7.91 2.12 4.32
C PHE A 117 6.66 2.74 4.94
N ASP A 118 6.10 2.10 5.96
CA ASP A 118 4.88 2.59 6.64
C ASP A 118 5.14 3.83 7.49
N THR A 119 6.38 4.04 7.95
CA THR A 119 6.74 5.17 8.81
C THR A 119 7.91 5.95 8.23
N LYS A 120 7.88 7.27 8.42
CA LYS A 120 9.00 8.15 8.07
C LYS A 120 10.27 7.79 8.83
N GLU A 121 10.16 7.33 10.08
CA GLU A 121 11.29 6.88 10.88
C GLU A 121 12.04 5.71 10.24
N GLY A 122 11.32 4.70 9.73
CA GLY A 122 11.93 3.57 9.02
C GLY A 122 12.66 4.00 7.74
N TRP A 123 12.12 5.01 7.05
CA TRP A 123 12.79 5.62 5.90
C TRP A 123 14.06 6.40 6.27
N GLU A 124 14.02 7.18 7.36
CA GLU A 124 15.19 7.93 7.83
C GLU A 124 16.31 7.01 8.33
N GLU A 125 15.97 5.91 9.01
CA GLU A 125 16.92 4.88 9.42
C GLU A 125 17.62 4.27 8.19
N TYR A 126 16.84 3.92 7.17
CA TYR A 126 17.38 3.41 5.90
C TYR A 126 18.33 4.41 5.22
N LYS A 127 17.94 5.69 5.14
CA LYS A 127 18.80 6.73 4.54
C LYS A 127 20.12 6.89 5.27
N LYS A 128 20.11 6.94 6.60
CA LYS A 128 21.35 7.06 7.41
C LYS A 128 22.31 5.90 7.16
N MET A 129 21.79 4.69 7.01
CA MET A 129 22.63 3.52 6.69
C MET A 129 23.18 3.56 5.25
N ASN A 130 22.44 4.15 4.31
CA ASN A 130 22.86 4.23 2.91
C ASN A 130 23.75 5.46 2.61
N ALA A 131 23.69 6.50 3.44
CA ALA A 131 24.52 7.70 3.37
C ALA A 131 25.99 7.51 3.80
N GLY A 132 26.38 6.30 4.24
CA GLY A 132 27.75 5.97 4.63
C GLY A 132 28.79 5.97 3.49
N ASN A 133 28.45 6.45 2.29
CA ASN A 133 29.32 6.49 1.11
C ASN A 133 29.39 7.87 0.42
N ASP A 134 28.90 8.94 1.07
CA ASP A 134 28.97 10.29 0.49
C ASP A 134 30.33 10.99 0.69
N ASP A 135 31.30 10.33 1.36
CA ASP A 135 32.72 10.74 1.36
C ASP A 135 33.37 10.40 0.01
N ILE A 136 32.90 11.04 -1.06
CA ILE A 136 33.63 11.14 -2.32
C ILE A 136 34.84 12.04 -2.03
N ARG A 137 35.96 11.43 -1.65
CA ARG A 137 37.25 12.15 -1.62
C ARG A 137 37.65 12.44 -3.07
N PRO A 138 38.02 13.69 -3.42
CA PRO A 138 38.65 13.94 -4.69
C PRO A 138 39.92 13.08 -4.79
N VAL A 139 40.07 12.39 -5.91
CA VAL A 139 41.28 11.65 -6.25
C VAL A 139 42.21 12.66 -6.90
N ASP A 140 43.33 12.97 -6.23
CA ASP A 140 44.48 13.68 -6.83
C ASP A 140 45.17 12.82 -7.89
#